data_AF-A0A838HKV0-F1
#
_entry.id   AF-A0A838HKV0-F1
#
_cell.length_a   1.000
_cell.length_b   1.000
_cell.length_c   1.000
_cell.angle_alpha   90.00
_cell.angle_beta   90.00
_cell.angle_gamma   90.00
#
_symmetry.space_group_name_H-M   'P 1'
#
loop_
_entity.id
_entity.type
_entity.pdbx_description
1 polymer ?
#
loop_
_entity_poly.entity_id
_entity_poly.type
_entity_poly.pdbx_seq_one_letter_code
_entity_poly.pdbx_strand_id
1 'polypeptide(L)'
;MAILPLRAVEPGGTELRDAWLDQIRAELEQGQDRWELCARTLTEIFHPGLAGAEIARLPLSARMALAILDARNVTLEPEYYSEVDAERFAERKPLLWM
;
A
#
# COMPACT_ATOMS: atom_id res chain seq x y z
N MET A 1 17.63 36.72 -17.65
CA MET A 1 17.42 35.26 -17.54
C MET A 1 16.05 34.95 -18.12
N ALA A 2 15.97 34.20 -19.21
CA ALA A 2 14.67 33.87 -19.83
C ALA A 2 14.03 32.71 -19.05
N ILE A 3 12.85 32.93 -18.51
CA ILE A 3 12.04 31.85 -17.91
C ILE A 3 11.40 31.10 -19.07
N LEU A 4 11.87 29.88 -19.34
CA LEU A 4 11.27 28.98 -20.31
C LEU A 4 10.13 28.21 -19.65
N PRO A 5 9.00 27.98 -20.33
CA PRO A 5 7.93 27.14 -19.81
C PRO A 5 8.44 25.72 -19.57
N LEU A 6 7.91 25.07 -18.53
CA LEU A 6 8.18 23.67 -18.25
C LEU A 6 7.74 22.82 -19.45
N ARG A 7 8.59 21.88 -19.87
CA ARG A 7 8.25 20.92 -20.91
C ARG A 7 7.07 20.08 -20.43
N ALA A 8 5.96 20.12 -21.16
CA ALA A 8 4.85 19.20 -20.94
C ALA A 8 5.33 17.78 -21.26
N VAL A 9 5.03 16.84 -20.36
CA VAL A 9 5.26 15.41 -20.54
C VAL A 9 3.90 14.76 -20.48
N GLU A 10 3.55 14.00 -21.50
CA GLU A 10 2.39 13.12 -21.46
C GLU A 10 2.74 11.95 -20.52
N PRO A 11 2.02 11.77 -19.41
CA PRO A 11 2.29 10.66 -18.51
C PRO A 11 1.90 9.34 -19.21
N GLY A 12 2.91 8.53 -19.53
CA GLY A 12 2.71 7.16 -20.00
C GLY A 12 2.23 6.25 -18.87
N GLY A 13 1.62 5.12 -19.24
CA GLY A 13 1.24 4.07 -18.28
C GLY A 13 -0.14 4.22 -17.64
N THR A 14 -0.96 5.17 -18.10
CA THR A 14 -2.35 5.34 -17.63
C THR A 14 -3.16 4.04 -17.73
N GLU A 15 -3.12 3.37 -18.89
CA GLU A 15 -3.83 2.09 -19.08
C GLU A 15 -3.33 0.99 -18.14
N LEU A 16 -2.01 0.92 -17.91
CA LEU A 16 -1.41 -0.05 -16.97
C LEU A 16 -1.85 0.24 -15.52
N ARG A 17 -1.82 1.51 -15.12
CA ARG A 17 -2.27 1.95 -13.79
C ARG A 17 -3.74 1.61 -13.60
N ASP A 18 -4.58 1.92 -14.57
CA ASP A 18 -6.02 1.71 -14.47
C ASP A 18 -6.34 0.22 -14.38
N ALA A 19 -5.69 -0.62 -15.21
CA ALA A 19 -5.81 -2.07 -15.12
C ALA A 19 -5.36 -2.62 -13.76
N TRP A 20 -4.26 -2.10 -13.19
CA TRP A 20 -3.78 -2.50 -11.87
C TRP A 20 -4.72 -2.07 -10.73
N LEU A 21 -5.28 -0.85 -10.80
CA LEU A 21 -6.27 -0.38 -9.84
C LEU A 21 -7.58 -1.17 -9.92
N ASP A 22 -8.00 -1.57 -11.12
CA ASP A 22 -9.19 -2.40 -11.31
C ASP A 22 -9.03 -3.80 -10.71
N GLN A 23 -7.82 -4.37 -10.74
CA GLN A 23 -7.52 -5.61 -10.02
C GLN A 23 -7.70 -5.45 -8.51
N ILE A 24 -7.13 -4.40 -7.91
CA ILE A 24 -7.27 -4.12 -6.47
C ILE A 24 -8.74 -3.89 -6.10
N ARG A 25 -9.48 -3.15 -6.94
CA ARG A 25 -10.92 -2.92 -6.75
C ARG A 25 -11.70 -4.23 -6.73
N ALA A 26 -11.45 -5.11 -7.69
CA ALA A 26 -12.14 -6.40 -7.77
C ALA A 26 -11.90 -7.26 -6.52
N GLU A 27 -10.70 -7.25 -5.95
CA GLU A 27 -10.39 -7.96 -4.72
C GLU A 27 -11.10 -7.37 -3.50
N LEU A 28 -11.19 -6.04 -3.41
CA LEU A 28 -11.96 -5.36 -2.37
C LEU A 28 -13.45 -5.69 -2.45
N GLU A 29 -14.02 -5.74 -3.66
CA GLU A 29 -15.42 -6.08 -3.90
C GLU A 29 -15.74 -7.55 -3.58
N GLN A 30 -14.75 -8.44 -3.73
CA GLN A 30 -14.85 -9.85 -3.32
C GLN A 30 -14.74 -10.06 -1.80
N GLY A 31 -14.47 -8.99 -1.03
CA GLY A 31 -14.36 -9.07 0.42
C GLY A 31 -13.05 -9.68 0.91
N GLN A 32 -11.97 -9.58 0.14
CA GLN A 32 -10.63 -9.97 0.60
C GLN A 32 -10.22 -9.19 1.87
N ASP A 33 -9.38 -9.82 2.70
CA ASP A 33 -8.87 -9.17 3.90
C ASP A 33 -8.01 -7.95 3.54
N ARG A 34 -8.40 -6.77 4.04
CA ARG A 34 -7.76 -5.51 3.67
C ARG A 34 -6.34 -5.38 4.22
N TRP A 35 -6.02 -6.03 5.33
CA TRP A 35 -4.67 -6.01 5.92
C TRP A 35 -3.73 -6.84 5.07
N GLU A 36 -4.15 -8.05 4.68
CA GLU A 36 -3.39 -8.91 3.79
C GLU A 36 -3.23 -8.30 2.40
N LEU A 37 -4.30 -7.72 1.84
CA LEU A 37 -4.27 -7.01 0.57
C LEU A 37 -3.27 -5.85 0.61
N CYS A 38 -3.33 -4.99 1.64
CA CYS A 38 -2.40 -3.87 1.81
C CYS A 38 -0.94 -4.35 1.87
N ALA A 39 -0.63 -5.30 2.77
CA ALA A 39 0.72 -5.80 2.95
C ALA A 39 1.28 -6.47 1.68
N ARG A 40 0.45 -7.26 0.99
CA ARG A 40 0.83 -7.90 -0.28
C ARG A 40 1.07 -6.87 -1.38
N THR A 41 0.14 -5.94 -1.58
CA THR A 41 0.26 -4.88 -2.60
C THR A 41 1.52 -4.04 -2.38
N LEU A 42 1.77 -3.59 -1.16
CA LEU A 42 2.98 -2.82 -0.85
C LEU A 42 4.26 -3.66 -1.02
N THR A 43 4.21 -4.96 -0.70
CA THR A 43 5.34 -5.88 -0.98
C THR A 43 5.59 -6.00 -2.47
N GLU A 44 4.56 -6.14 -3.30
CA GLU A 44 4.70 -6.22 -4.76
C GLU A 44 5.27 -4.93 -5.38
N ILE A 45 4.96 -3.76 -4.79
CA ILE A 45 5.49 -2.46 -5.23
C ILE A 45 6.97 -2.29 -4.82
N PHE A 46 7.28 -2.46 -3.54
CA PHE A 46 8.59 -2.09 -2.99
C PHE A 46 9.61 -3.24 -3.03
N HIS A 47 9.14 -4.48 -3.02
CA HIS A 47 9.94 -5.70 -3.01
C HIS A 47 9.35 -6.78 -3.93
N PRO A 48 9.17 -6.52 -5.25
CA PRO A 48 8.50 -7.45 -6.17
C PRO A 48 9.09 -8.86 -6.19
N GLY A 49 10.41 -8.99 -6.01
CA GLY A 49 11.09 -10.30 -5.93
C GLY A 49 10.80 -11.13 -4.68
N LEU A 50 10.11 -10.55 -3.69
CA LEU A 50 9.68 -11.21 -2.46
C LEU A 50 8.16 -11.45 -2.41
N ALA A 51 7.42 -11.10 -3.46
CA ALA A 51 6.00 -11.38 -3.56
C ALA A 51 5.75 -12.90 -3.44
N GLY A 52 4.88 -13.29 -2.51
CA GLY A 52 4.58 -14.70 -2.22
C GLY A 52 5.71 -15.49 -1.53
N ALA A 53 6.80 -14.84 -1.11
CA ALA A 53 7.87 -15.51 -0.39
C ALA A 53 7.43 -15.97 1.01
N GLU A 54 7.97 -17.10 1.46
CA GLU A 54 7.77 -17.56 2.84
C GLU A 54 8.61 -16.70 3.80
N ILE A 55 7.97 -15.68 4.40
CA ILE A 55 8.62 -14.66 5.24
C ILE A 55 9.52 -15.28 6.32
N ALA A 56 9.12 -16.40 6.92
CA ALA A 56 9.88 -17.06 7.97
C ALA A 56 11.28 -17.55 7.53
N ARG A 57 11.49 -17.77 6.23
CA ARG A 57 12.76 -18.23 5.63
C ARG A 57 13.67 -17.09 5.19
N LEU A 58 13.18 -15.84 5.22
CA LEU A 58 13.95 -14.68 4.82
C LEU A 58 14.95 -14.26 5.91
N PRO A 59 16.08 -13.62 5.55
CA PRO A 59 16.95 -12.96 6.52
C PRO A 59 16.17 -11.98 7.41
N LEU A 60 16.60 -11.82 8.66
CA LEU A 60 15.88 -10.99 9.64
C LEU A 60 15.67 -9.55 9.16
N SER A 61 16.64 -8.97 8.47
CA SER A 61 16.53 -7.63 7.89
C SER A 61 15.43 -7.53 6.83
N ALA A 62 15.28 -8.54 5.98
CA ALA A 62 14.21 -8.60 4.98
C ALA A 62 12.84 -8.79 5.63
N ARG A 63 12.76 -9.64 6.67
CA ARG A 63 11.52 -9.79 7.47
C ARG A 63 11.09 -8.47 8.11
N MET A 64 12.03 -7.72 8.67
CA MET A 64 11.76 -6.40 9.24
C MET A 64 11.33 -5.40 8.16
N ALA A 65 11.97 -5.40 7.00
CA ALA A 65 11.59 -4.54 5.88
C ALA A 65 10.16 -4.83 5.37
N LEU A 66 9.72 -6.09 5.35
CA LEU A 66 8.33 -6.43 5.00
C LEU A 66 7.35 -6.11 6.14
N ALA A 67 7.78 -6.22 7.40
CA ALA A 67 6.91 -5.96 8.55
C ALA A 67 6.39 -4.52 8.59
N ILE A 68 7.17 -3.53 8.14
CA ILE A 68 6.73 -2.13 8.08
C ILE A 68 5.70 -1.85 6.97
N LEU A 69 5.54 -2.76 6.01
CA LEU A 69 4.54 -2.63 4.95
C LEU A 69 3.15 -3.12 5.41
N ASP A 70 3.08 -3.76 6.57
CA ASP A 70 1.83 -4.14 7.19
C ASP A 70 1.33 -3.02 8.10
N ALA A 71 0.16 -2.47 7.77
CA ALA A 71 -0.47 -1.38 8.51
C ALA A 71 -0.74 -1.73 9.99
N ARG A 72 -0.77 -3.01 10.39
CA ARG A 72 -0.88 -3.42 11.81
C ARG A 72 0.33 -3.00 12.64
N ASN A 73 1.48 -2.80 12.01
CA ASN A 73 2.75 -2.49 12.68
C ASN A 73 3.09 -0.99 12.67
N VAL A 74 2.18 -0.14 12.16
CA VAL A 74 2.36 1.31 12.02
C VAL A 74 1.23 2.02 12.73
N THR A 75 1.49 3.16 13.36
CA THR A 75 0.45 4.05 13.92
C THR A 75 0.23 5.23 13.00
N LEU A 76 -1.02 5.52 12.67
CA LEU A 76 -1.44 6.71 11.94
C LEU A 76 -1.96 7.78 12.91
N GLU A 77 -1.83 9.04 12.50
CA GLU A 77 -2.22 10.21 13.29
C GLU A 77 -3.63 10.11 13.92
N PRO A 78 -4.68 9.59 13.23
CA PRO A 78 -6.01 9.52 13.82
C PRO A 78 -6.11 8.65 15.07
N GLU A 79 -5.21 7.69 15.26
CA GLU A 79 -5.21 6.79 16.43
C GLU A 79 -4.87 7.52 17.75
N TYR A 80 -4.36 8.76 17.67
CA TYR A 80 -4.10 9.59 18.84
C TYR A 80 -5.29 10.46 19.26
N TYR A 81 -6.34 10.56 18.43
CA TYR A 81 -7.48 11.42 18.71
C TYR A 81 -8.54 10.70 19.54
N SER A 82 -8.99 11.36 20.61
CA SER A 82 -10.03 10.80 21.50
C SER A 82 -11.38 10.64 20.82
N GLU A 83 -11.63 11.41 19.77
CA GLU A 83 -12.85 11.47 18.99
C GLU A 83 -12.88 10.43 17.87
N VAL A 84 -11.77 9.71 17.64
CA VAL A 84 -11.72 8.67 16.61
C VAL A 84 -12.56 7.48 17.04
N ASP A 85 -13.42 7.02 16.13
CA ASP A 85 -14.04 5.71 16.26
C ASP A 85 -13.00 4.64 15.89
N ALA A 86 -12.45 3.99 16.91
CA ALA A 86 -11.33 3.06 16.74
C ALA A 86 -11.69 1.85 15.85
N GLU A 87 -12.92 1.33 15.96
CA GLU A 87 -13.36 0.17 15.18
C GLU A 87 -13.51 0.57 13.72
N ARG A 88 -14.20 1.68 13.45
CA ARG A 88 -14.36 2.18 12.08
C ARG A 88 -13.04 2.63 11.48
N PHE A 89 -12.11 3.15 12.28
CA PHE A 89 -10.79 3.51 11.79
C PHE A 89 -9.97 2.26 11.42
N ALA A 90 -9.98 1.23 12.26
CA ALA A 90 -9.27 -0.02 12.01
C ALA A 90 -9.68 -0.67 10.68
N GLU A 91 -10.96 -0.63 10.31
CA GLU A 91 -11.46 -1.13 9.01
C GLU A 91 -10.85 -0.42 7.79
N ARG A 92 -10.42 0.84 7.95
CA ARG A 92 -9.98 1.74 6.88
C ARG A 92 -8.48 1.93 6.87
N LYS A 93 -7.82 1.76 8.02
CA LYS A 93 -6.38 1.92 8.21
C LYS A 93 -5.52 1.27 7.12
N PRO A 94 -5.76 0.03 6.66
CA PRO A 94 -4.95 -0.58 5.60
C PRO A 94 -4.95 0.22 4.30
N LEU A 95 -6.11 0.78 3.94
CA LEU A 95 -6.29 1.54 2.69
C LEU A 95 -5.84 3.00 2.81
N LEU A 96 -5.66 3.51 4.03
CA LEU A 96 -5.07 4.83 4.28
C LEU A 96 -3.54 4.75 4.31
N TRP A 97 -3.00 3.60 4.69
CA TRP A 97 -1.55 3.34 4.70
C TRP A 97 -1.00 3.05 3.29
N MET A 98 -1.78 2.33 2.48
CA MET A 98 -1.45 2.00 1.08
C MET A 98 -1.59 3.20 0.16
#